data_AF-A0A4Q2UU88-F1
#
_entry.id   AF-A0A4Q2UU88-F1
#
_cell.length_a   1.000
_cell.length_b   1.000
_cell.length_c   1.000
_cell.angle_alpha   90.00
_cell.angle_beta   90.00
_cell.angle_gamma   90.00
#
_symmetry.space_group_name_H-M   'P 1'
#
loop_
_entity.id
_entity.type
_entity.pdbx_description
1 polymer ?
#
loop_
_entity_poly.entity_id
_entity_poly.type
_entity_poly.pdbx_seq_one_letter_code
_entity_poly.pdbx_strand_id
1 'polypeptide(L)'
;MVRWGAANGVSFDPKKTEVMHFSRSKLETAPAIRHGDVEKHPEAAMRWLGIWLDSSLSFRVHAEKWTAKSQAVAHHLRGLTNTIHGPLPSAVRSAVRACVEPVLLYGTEVWYPGATRPRWEQPSKDRPSGIQHLLQRMNKAIVQSMRAILPVWKTTPVAILHRESGIPPITQLLEARRYRFSARLKSLDEAHPLAKRTLPPRQPTYHQLIKRKYQAPTESSFRTRLRRTNELLAPCPRPALMQKCFGKGQDTPLQTAPKEESAEAFLQWVETVDPTTWIVYSDGSLSSEGAASYGFAIHQKDLSICDGSGRLGPAEVFDAEATGALEGLKAALNLPGSAARDIVVCLDNLAAATCLRGTPSDSSQAVFVEFQALAASHGATQVRWIPGHTDIPGNEQADKLAKAASSLPEPEGAQPTLAYLRKVARQKPKEAFERWWTTSVPEQYKRLNLKATIRCPP
;
A
#
# COMPACT_ATOMS: atom_id res chain seq x y z
N MET A 1 -22.77 -11.90 -30.72
CA MET A 1 -22.26 -12.64 -29.54
C MET A 1 -22.77 -14.08 -29.50
N VAL A 2 -24.08 -14.33 -29.46
CA VAL A 2 -24.65 -15.70 -29.42
C VAL A 2 -24.17 -16.60 -30.57
N ARG A 3 -24.25 -16.12 -31.82
CA ARG A 3 -23.72 -16.84 -32.99
C ARG A 3 -22.22 -17.12 -32.90
N TRP A 4 -21.45 -16.15 -32.40
CA TRP A 4 -20.01 -16.31 -32.18
C TRP A 4 -19.73 -17.34 -31.09
N GLY A 5 -20.48 -17.33 -29.99
CA GLY A 5 -20.38 -18.33 -28.92
C GLY A 5 -20.64 -19.73 -29.46
N ALA A 6 -21.73 -19.93 -30.18
CA ALA A 6 -22.05 -21.21 -30.80
C ALA A 6 -20.92 -21.71 -31.73
N ALA A 7 -20.36 -20.82 -32.56
CA ALA A 7 -19.22 -21.15 -33.43
C ALA A 7 -17.93 -21.49 -32.66
N ASN A 8 -17.80 -21.11 -31.39
CA ASN A 8 -16.65 -21.37 -30.52
C ASN A 8 -16.97 -22.34 -29.37
N GLY A 9 -18.08 -23.09 -29.45
CA GLY A 9 -18.46 -24.06 -28.41
C GLY A 9 -18.92 -23.44 -27.08
N VAL A 10 -19.25 -22.14 -27.05
CA VAL A 10 -19.76 -21.42 -25.87
C VAL A 10 -21.26 -21.21 -26.00
N SER A 11 -22.03 -21.80 -25.08
CA SER A 11 -23.48 -21.58 -24.98
C SER A 11 -23.81 -20.50 -23.95
N PHE A 12 -24.74 -19.60 -24.29
CA PHE A 12 -25.24 -18.56 -23.39
C PHE A 12 -26.67 -18.89 -22.98
N ASP A 13 -26.92 -19.01 -21.67
CA ASP A 13 -28.27 -19.27 -21.13
C ASP A 13 -29.12 -18.00 -21.15
N PRO A 14 -30.26 -17.96 -21.88
CA PRO A 14 -31.16 -16.82 -21.87
C PRO A 14 -31.67 -16.48 -20.47
N LYS A 15 -31.89 -17.45 -19.57
CA LYS A 15 -32.39 -17.17 -18.21
C LYS A 15 -31.39 -16.36 -17.39
N LYS A 16 -30.09 -16.58 -17.59
CA LYS A 16 -29.00 -15.86 -16.92
C LYS A 16 -28.60 -14.55 -17.59
N THR A 17 -29.28 -14.19 -18.68
CA THR A 17 -29.01 -12.95 -19.40
C THR A 17 -29.75 -11.80 -18.75
N GLU A 18 -28.99 -10.84 -18.24
CA GLU A 18 -29.45 -9.57 -17.69
C GLU A 18 -29.06 -8.45 -18.68
N VAL A 19 -29.89 -7.41 -18.80
CA VAL A 19 -29.66 -6.29 -19.73
C VAL A 19 -29.69 -4.97 -18.98
N MET A 20 -28.82 -4.04 -19.34
CA MET A 20 -28.86 -2.66 -18.85
C MET A 20 -28.32 -1.71 -19.91
N HIS A 21 -29.00 -0.57 -20.07
CA HIS A 21 -28.54 0.51 -20.94
C HIS A 21 -27.84 1.60 -20.14
N PHE A 22 -26.69 2.04 -20.63
CA PHE A 22 -25.97 3.21 -20.12
C PHE A 22 -26.08 4.34 -21.13
N SER A 23 -26.58 5.49 -20.70
CA SER A 23 -26.66 6.70 -21.52
C SER A 23 -26.18 7.92 -20.75
N ARG A 24 -25.68 8.91 -21.49
CA ARG A 24 -25.33 10.23 -20.93
C ARG A 24 -26.56 11.14 -20.81
N SER A 25 -27.63 10.84 -21.54
CA SER A 25 -28.92 11.52 -21.50
C SER A 25 -29.97 10.63 -20.85
N LYS A 26 -31.04 11.24 -20.34
CA LYS A 26 -32.22 10.50 -19.92
C LYS A 26 -32.78 9.77 -21.14
N LEU A 27 -32.87 8.45 -21.07
CA LEU A 27 -33.51 7.65 -22.10
C LEU A 27 -35.02 7.79 -21.95
N GLU A 28 -35.70 8.23 -23.01
CA GLU A 28 -37.16 8.26 -23.07
C GLU A 28 -37.74 6.84 -23.18
N THR A 29 -37.02 5.96 -23.86
CA THR A 29 -37.36 4.55 -24.01
C THR A 29 -36.17 3.66 -23.65
N ALA A 30 -36.45 2.52 -23.03
CA ALA A 30 -35.46 1.51 -22.67
C ALA A 30 -35.71 0.27 -23.54
N PRO A 31 -35.22 0.23 -24.79
CA PRO A 31 -35.59 -0.80 -25.75
C PRO A 31 -35.16 -2.18 -25.25
N ALA A 32 -36.00 -3.18 -25.48
CA ALA A 32 -35.65 -4.56 -25.15
C ALA A 32 -34.58 -5.11 -26.10
N ILE A 33 -33.78 -6.06 -25.60
CA ILE A 33 -32.78 -6.78 -26.39
C ILE A 33 -33.23 -8.23 -26.52
N ARG A 34 -33.16 -8.80 -27.71
CA ARG A 34 -33.46 -10.22 -27.94
C ARG A 34 -32.22 -11.08 -27.74
N HIS A 35 -32.33 -12.09 -26.88
CA HIS A 35 -31.39 -13.20 -26.78
C HIS A 35 -32.04 -14.44 -27.41
N GLY A 36 -31.78 -14.67 -28.70
CA GLY A 36 -32.50 -15.66 -29.48
C GLY A 36 -33.98 -15.25 -29.58
N ASP A 37 -34.86 -16.16 -29.18
CA ASP A 37 -36.31 -15.91 -29.17
C ASP A 37 -36.82 -15.23 -27.89
N VAL A 38 -35.96 -15.08 -26.88
CA VAL A 38 -36.33 -14.47 -25.59
C VAL A 38 -36.05 -12.98 -25.62
N GLU A 39 -37.08 -12.19 -25.35
CA GLU A 39 -36.96 -10.74 -25.16
C GLU A 39 -36.53 -10.40 -23.73
N LYS A 40 -35.51 -9.54 -23.60
CA LYS A 40 -34.94 -9.12 -22.32
C LYS A 40 -35.08 -7.61 -22.14
N HIS A 41 -35.74 -7.24 -21.06
CA HIS A 41 -35.95 -5.85 -20.69
C HIS A 41 -34.81 -5.34 -19.81
N PRO A 42 -34.40 -4.07 -19.94
CA PRO A 42 -33.37 -3.48 -19.11
C PRO A 42 -33.76 -3.46 -17.63
N GLU A 43 -32.90 -3.98 -16.77
CA GLU A 43 -33.11 -3.98 -15.33
C GLU A 43 -32.71 -2.64 -14.69
N ALA A 44 -33.36 -2.30 -13.57
CA ALA A 44 -33.06 -1.07 -12.83
C ALA A 44 -31.68 -1.11 -12.16
N ALA A 45 -31.24 -2.29 -11.71
CA ALA A 45 -29.92 -2.49 -11.11
C ALA A 45 -29.44 -3.93 -11.31
N MET A 46 -28.19 -4.09 -11.74
CA MET A 46 -27.58 -5.38 -12.08
C MET A 46 -26.34 -5.62 -11.21
N ARG A 47 -26.10 -6.87 -10.81
CA ARG A 47 -24.92 -7.24 -10.00
C ARG A 47 -23.84 -7.85 -10.87
N TRP A 48 -22.74 -7.15 -11.05
CA TRP A 48 -21.57 -7.64 -11.78
C TRP A 48 -20.32 -7.65 -10.89
N LEU A 49 -19.68 -8.83 -10.77
CA LEU A 49 -18.50 -9.05 -9.91
C LEU A 49 -18.69 -8.51 -8.48
N GLY A 50 -19.91 -8.62 -7.92
CA GLY A 50 -20.25 -8.11 -6.59
C GLY A 50 -20.62 -6.62 -6.51
N ILE A 51 -20.40 -5.85 -7.57
CA ILE A 51 -20.79 -4.44 -7.67
C ILE A 51 -22.21 -4.35 -8.22
N TRP A 52 -23.03 -3.49 -7.63
CA TRP A 52 -24.37 -3.22 -8.14
C TRP A 52 -24.32 -1.96 -8.98
N LEU A 53 -24.65 -2.09 -10.26
CA LEU A 53 -24.67 -1.02 -11.23
C LEU A 53 -26.12 -0.63 -11.50
N ASP A 54 -26.41 0.67 -11.47
CA ASP A 54 -27.64 1.24 -11.98
C ASP A 54 -27.34 2.03 -13.26
N SER A 55 -28.35 2.28 -14.10
CA SER A 55 -28.20 2.95 -15.40
C SER A 55 -27.57 4.34 -15.30
N SER A 56 -27.70 5.03 -14.16
CA SER A 56 -27.11 6.33 -13.89
C SER A 56 -25.72 6.28 -13.23
N LEU A 57 -25.23 5.08 -12.92
CA LEU A 57 -24.01 4.83 -12.15
C LEU A 57 -23.98 5.63 -10.84
N SER A 58 -25.14 5.75 -10.18
CA SER A 58 -25.27 6.42 -8.89
C SER A 58 -24.66 5.59 -7.75
N PHE A 59 -24.60 4.27 -7.92
CA PHE A 59 -24.21 3.28 -6.91
C PHE A 59 -25.08 3.31 -5.66
N ARG A 60 -26.30 3.86 -5.78
CA ARG A 60 -27.25 3.91 -4.68
C ARG A 60 -27.57 2.50 -4.20
N VAL A 61 -28.08 1.64 -5.08
CA VAL A 61 -28.44 0.23 -4.80
C VAL A 61 -27.27 -0.54 -4.19
N HIS A 62 -26.05 -0.28 -4.67
CA HIS A 62 -24.82 -0.86 -4.12
C HIS A 62 -24.62 -0.51 -2.64
N ALA A 63 -24.63 0.79 -2.32
CA ALA A 63 -24.49 1.24 -0.95
C ALA A 63 -25.62 0.70 -0.06
N GLU A 64 -26.88 0.63 -0.56
CA GLU A 64 -28.00 0.10 0.23
C GLU A 64 -27.78 -1.36 0.61
N LYS A 65 -27.48 -2.22 -0.36
CA LYS A 65 -27.37 -3.67 -0.15
C LYS A 65 -26.18 -4.02 0.74
N TRP A 66 -25.02 -3.39 0.52
CA TRP A 66 -23.84 -3.64 1.35
C TRP A 66 -23.96 -3.03 2.74
N THR A 67 -24.65 -1.90 2.90
CA THR A 67 -25.02 -1.36 4.21
C THR A 67 -25.93 -2.32 4.96
N ALA A 68 -27.01 -2.80 4.33
CA ALA A 68 -27.95 -3.73 4.97
C ALA A 68 -27.26 -5.03 5.40
N LYS A 69 -26.40 -5.59 4.53
CA LYS A 69 -25.62 -6.79 4.87
C LYS A 69 -24.66 -6.54 6.04
N SER A 70 -23.97 -5.40 6.03
CA SER A 70 -23.07 -4.99 7.12
C SER A 70 -23.83 -4.78 8.44
N GLN A 71 -25.03 -4.18 8.39
CA GLN A 71 -25.90 -4.02 9.56
C GLN A 71 -26.38 -5.35 10.14
N ALA A 72 -26.68 -6.35 9.30
CA ALA A 72 -27.05 -7.67 9.78
C ALA A 72 -25.91 -8.31 10.60
N VAL A 73 -24.66 -8.21 10.13
CA VAL A 73 -23.49 -8.68 10.87
C VAL A 73 -23.29 -7.89 12.17
N ALA A 74 -23.42 -6.57 12.13
CA ALA A 74 -23.32 -5.73 13.34
C ALA A 74 -24.44 -6.03 14.34
N HIS A 75 -25.65 -6.41 13.89
CA HIS A 75 -26.76 -6.82 14.76
C HIS A 75 -26.44 -8.13 15.46
N HIS A 76 -25.87 -9.09 14.73
CA HIS A 76 -25.43 -10.35 15.32
C HIS A 76 -24.37 -10.12 16.41
N LEU A 77 -23.33 -9.31 16.12
CA LEU A 77 -22.31 -8.96 17.12
C LEU A 77 -22.91 -8.26 18.34
N ARG A 78 -23.89 -7.38 18.14
CA ARG A 78 -24.60 -6.73 19.23
C ARG A 78 -25.45 -7.70 20.06
N GLY A 79 -25.96 -8.78 19.46
CA GLY A 79 -26.67 -9.82 20.20
C GLY A 79 -25.76 -10.59 21.17
N LEU A 80 -24.44 -10.57 20.93
CA LEU A 80 -23.43 -11.22 21.78
C LEU A 80 -22.92 -10.31 22.91
N THR A 81 -23.32 -9.03 22.93
CA THR A 81 -22.81 -8.04 23.88
C THR A 81 -23.96 -7.37 24.62
N ASN A 82 -23.80 -7.19 25.92
CA ASN A 82 -24.64 -6.30 26.71
C ASN A 82 -23.78 -5.55 27.76
N THR A 83 -24.40 -4.72 28.59
CA THR A 83 -23.68 -3.89 29.57
C THR A 83 -23.14 -4.66 30.77
N ILE A 84 -23.54 -5.92 30.95
CA ILE A 84 -23.23 -6.77 32.12
C ILE A 84 -22.36 -7.96 31.71
N HIS A 85 -22.63 -8.56 30.55
CA HIS A 85 -21.99 -9.76 30.01
C HIS A 85 -21.66 -9.59 28.53
N GLY A 86 -20.53 -10.16 28.13
CA GLY A 86 -20.12 -10.22 26.73
C GLY A 86 -18.61 -10.35 26.58
N PRO A 87 -18.14 -10.56 25.34
CA PRO A 87 -16.71 -10.49 25.04
C PRO A 87 -16.11 -9.13 25.36
N LEU A 88 -14.80 -9.09 25.56
CA LEU A 88 -14.06 -7.83 25.72
C LEU A 88 -14.32 -6.88 24.54
N PRO A 89 -14.52 -5.57 24.76
CA PRO A 89 -14.71 -4.59 23.69
C PRO A 89 -13.64 -4.66 22.60
N SER A 90 -12.39 -4.96 22.96
CA SER A 90 -11.27 -5.16 22.03
C SER A 90 -11.47 -6.34 21.07
N ALA A 91 -12.08 -7.43 21.53
CA ALA A 91 -12.41 -8.59 20.73
C ALA A 91 -13.57 -8.29 19.76
N VAL A 92 -14.65 -7.67 20.26
CA VAL A 92 -15.81 -7.26 19.44
C VAL A 92 -15.37 -6.27 18.36
N ARG A 93 -14.50 -5.34 18.71
CA ARG A 93 -13.92 -4.38 17.77
C ARG A 93 -13.07 -5.03 16.69
N SER A 94 -12.27 -6.03 17.07
CA SER A 94 -11.53 -6.85 16.10
C SER A 94 -12.48 -7.57 15.14
N ALA A 95 -13.59 -8.12 15.66
CA ALA A 95 -14.64 -8.72 14.84
C ALA A 95 -15.34 -7.70 13.91
N VAL A 96 -15.62 -6.48 14.37
CA VAL A 96 -16.16 -5.40 13.52
C VAL A 96 -15.20 -5.07 12.37
N ARG A 97 -13.90 -4.93 12.66
CA ARG A 97 -12.88 -4.65 11.64
C ARG A 97 -12.67 -5.79 10.65
N ALA A 98 -12.80 -7.03 11.10
CA ALA A 98 -12.62 -8.21 10.27
C ALA A 98 -13.88 -8.56 9.45
N CYS A 99 -15.07 -8.36 9.98
CA CYS A 99 -16.31 -8.89 9.41
C CYS A 99 -17.29 -7.81 8.92
N VAL A 100 -17.33 -6.63 9.56
CA VAL A 100 -18.30 -5.58 9.22
C VAL A 100 -17.71 -4.58 8.23
N GLU A 101 -16.49 -4.08 8.50
CA GLU A 101 -15.84 -3.07 7.64
C GLU A 101 -15.59 -3.58 6.20
N PRO A 102 -15.07 -4.81 5.96
CA PRO A 102 -14.83 -5.28 4.59
C PRO A 102 -16.12 -5.43 3.78
N VAL A 103 -17.22 -5.80 4.45
CA VAL A 103 -18.55 -5.92 3.83
C VAL A 103 -19.10 -4.53 3.49
N LEU A 104 -19.01 -3.57 4.41
CA LEU A 104 -19.51 -2.21 4.20
C LEU A 104 -18.74 -1.45 3.12
N LEU A 105 -17.42 -1.60 3.11
CA LEU A 105 -16.50 -0.87 2.24
C LEU A 105 -16.24 -1.60 0.92
N TYR A 106 -17.00 -2.66 0.63
CA TYR A 106 -16.81 -3.45 -0.58
C TYR A 106 -16.92 -2.56 -1.84
N GLY A 107 -15.97 -2.73 -2.76
CA GLY A 107 -15.98 -2.00 -4.04
C GLY A 107 -15.72 -0.50 -3.95
N THR A 108 -15.21 0.02 -2.82
CA THR A 108 -14.91 1.46 -2.64
C THR A 108 -14.09 2.03 -3.80
N GLU A 109 -13.10 1.27 -4.28
CA GLU A 109 -12.22 1.64 -5.40
C GLU A 109 -12.99 1.88 -6.72
N VAL A 110 -14.16 1.26 -6.86
CA VAL A 110 -15.00 1.35 -8.06
C VAL A 110 -15.95 2.54 -7.96
N TRP A 111 -16.68 2.69 -6.84
CA TRP A 111 -17.79 3.63 -6.77
C TRP A 111 -17.46 4.96 -6.06
N TYR A 112 -16.56 4.98 -5.08
CA TYR A 112 -16.32 6.16 -4.25
C TYR A 112 -15.42 7.18 -4.99
N PRO A 113 -15.92 8.38 -5.31
CA PRO A 113 -15.17 9.40 -6.04
C PRO A 113 -14.24 10.26 -5.15
N GLY A 114 -14.26 10.07 -3.82
CA GLY A 114 -13.66 11.00 -2.86
C GLY A 114 -14.61 12.13 -2.46
N ALA A 115 -14.14 13.07 -1.63
CA ALA A 115 -14.91 14.24 -1.20
C ALA A 115 -15.33 15.15 -2.38
N THR A 116 -14.46 15.29 -3.38
CA THR A 116 -14.70 16.07 -4.60
C THR A 116 -14.66 15.19 -5.84
N ARG A 117 -15.15 15.73 -6.96
CA ARG A 117 -15.01 15.17 -8.31
C ARG A 117 -14.83 16.27 -9.35
N PRO A 118 -14.11 16.02 -10.45
CA PRO A 118 -13.95 16.98 -11.54
C PRO A 118 -15.31 17.29 -12.18
N ARG A 119 -15.48 18.52 -12.65
CA ARG A 119 -16.64 18.91 -13.47
C ARG A 119 -16.46 18.36 -14.88
N TRP A 120 -17.56 17.93 -15.50
CA TRP A 120 -17.51 17.41 -16.87
C TRP A 120 -17.12 18.52 -17.88
N GLU A 121 -17.74 19.69 -17.77
CA GLU A 121 -17.51 20.84 -18.66
C GLU A 121 -16.18 21.56 -18.41
N GLN A 122 -15.67 21.51 -17.16
CA GLN A 122 -14.40 22.13 -16.76
C GLN A 122 -13.58 21.15 -15.89
N PRO A 123 -12.90 20.15 -16.48
CA PRO A 123 -12.21 19.08 -15.75
C PRO A 123 -11.09 19.52 -14.80
N SER A 124 -10.58 20.75 -14.97
CA SER A 124 -9.61 21.37 -14.07
C SER A 124 -10.22 21.82 -12.74
N LYS A 125 -11.55 22.02 -12.68
CA LYS A 125 -12.25 22.44 -11.46
C LYS A 125 -12.98 21.28 -10.81
N ASP A 126 -12.80 21.17 -9.51
CA ASP A 126 -13.49 20.19 -8.67
C ASP A 126 -14.83 20.75 -8.14
N ARG A 127 -15.77 19.84 -7.86
CA ARG A 127 -17.02 20.10 -7.13
C ARG A 127 -17.26 19.01 -6.09
N PRO A 128 -18.08 19.25 -5.06
CA PRO A 128 -18.49 18.19 -4.14
C PRO A 128 -19.08 16.98 -4.88
N SER A 129 -18.77 15.77 -4.39
CA SER A 129 -19.13 14.53 -5.08
C SER A 129 -20.63 14.23 -5.12
N GLY A 130 -21.44 14.87 -4.27
CA GLY A 130 -22.90 14.66 -4.22
C GLY A 130 -23.34 13.33 -3.62
N ILE A 131 -22.43 12.58 -2.99
CA ILE A 131 -22.68 11.24 -2.42
C ILE A 131 -23.06 11.26 -0.93
N GLN A 132 -23.34 12.44 -0.36
CA GLN A 132 -23.60 12.59 1.07
C GLN A 132 -24.73 11.69 1.56
N HIS A 133 -25.78 11.53 0.77
CA HIS A 133 -26.89 10.63 1.08
C HIS A 133 -26.48 9.15 1.18
N LEU A 134 -25.49 8.71 0.40
CA LEU A 134 -24.93 7.35 0.51
C LEU A 134 -24.14 7.21 1.81
N LEU A 135 -23.30 8.20 2.12
CA LEU A 135 -22.47 8.21 3.33
C LEU A 135 -23.32 8.21 4.60
N GLN A 136 -24.40 9.02 4.64
CA GLN A 136 -25.36 9.04 5.74
C GLN A 136 -26.01 7.68 5.98
N ARG A 137 -26.29 6.92 4.93
CA ARG A 137 -26.85 5.57 5.04
C ARG A 137 -25.83 4.57 5.57
N MET A 138 -24.63 4.57 5.01
CA MET A 138 -23.54 3.70 5.47
C MET A 138 -23.16 3.99 6.93
N ASN A 139 -23.29 5.24 7.37
CA ASN A 139 -23.04 5.64 8.75
C ASN A 139 -23.92 4.87 9.76
N LYS A 140 -25.12 4.43 9.36
CA LYS A 140 -26.00 3.62 10.23
C LYS A 140 -25.31 2.31 10.65
N ALA A 141 -24.62 1.64 9.74
CA ALA A 141 -23.86 0.43 10.03
C ALA A 141 -22.69 0.68 10.97
N ILE A 142 -21.96 1.78 10.77
CA ILE A 142 -20.84 2.17 11.65
C ILE A 142 -21.34 2.47 13.07
N VAL A 143 -22.34 3.34 13.22
CA VAL A 143 -22.92 3.68 14.53
C VAL A 143 -23.43 2.45 15.26
N GLN A 144 -24.08 1.53 14.55
CA GLN A 144 -24.54 0.28 15.11
C GLN A 144 -23.38 -0.61 15.57
N SER A 145 -22.29 -0.67 14.80
CA SER A 145 -21.09 -1.43 15.15
C SER A 145 -20.41 -0.86 16.40
N MET A 146 -20.30 0.47 16.50
CA MET A 146 -19.72 1.11 17.69
C MET A 146 -20.53 0.82 18.96
N ARG A 147 -21.86 0.74 18.83
CA ARG A 147 -22.76 0.33 19.93
C ARG A 147 -22.73 -1.18 20.23
N ALA A 148 -22.21 -2.01 19.33
CA ALA A 148 -21.92 -3.40 19.63
C ALA A 148 -20.61 -3.53 20.42
N ILE A 149 -19.62 -2.69 20.10
CA ILE A 149 -18.31 -2.65 20.75
C ILE A 149 -18.41 -2.10 22.18
N LEU A 150 -19.12 -0.99 22.35
CA LEU A 150 -19.13 -0.23 23.59
C LEU A 150 -20.38 -0.52 24.43
N PRO A 151 -20.26 -0.74 25.75
CA PRO A 151 -21.39 -0.88 26.66
C PRO A 151 -21.97 0.50 27.00
N VAL A 152 -22.56 1.18 26.02
CA VAL A 152 -23.03 2.57 26.14
C VAL A 152 -24.51 2.74 25.83
N TRP A 153 -25.09 3.79 26.40
CA TRP A 153 -26.49 4.16 26.18
C TRP A 153 -26.76 4.55 24.72
N LYS A 154 -28.01 4.35 24.28
CA LYS A 154 -28.44 4.74 22.92
C LYS A 154 -28.27 6.25 22.66
N THR A 155 -28.38 7.07 23.72
CA THR A 155 -28.29 8.53 23.70
C THR A 155 -26.86 9.06 23.65
N THR A 156 -25.83 8.22 23.79
CA THR A 156 -24.43 8.66 23.75
C THR A 156 -24.12 9.39 22.43
N PRO A 157 -23.54 10.61 22.47
CA PRO A 157 -23.18 11.36 21.27
C PRO A 157 -22.30 10.56 20.30
N VAL A 158 -22.62 10.61 19.00
CA VAL A 158 -21.93 9.83 17.96
C VAL A 158 -20.43 10.16 17.89
N ALA A 159 -20.04 11.41 18.13
CA ALA A 159 -18.64 11.80 18.14
C ALA A 159 -17.84 11.03 19.19
N ILE A 160 -18.41 10.85 20.39
CA ILE A 160 -17.80 10.08 21.48
C ILE A 160 -17.69 8.60 21.07
N LEU A 161 -18.73 8.03 20.46
CA LEU A 161 -18.70 6.64 19.99
C LEU A 161 -17.52 6.36 19.06
N HIS A 162 -17.21 7.27 18.13
CA HIS A 162 -16.05 7.13 17.25
C HIS A 162 -14.73 7.08 18.01
N ARG A 163 -14.55 8.00 18.97
CA ARG A 163 -13.33 8.05 19.80
C ARG A 163 -13.18 6.80 20.65
N GLU A 164 -14.21 6.46 21.42
CA GLU A 164 -14.17 5.34 22.38
C GLU A 164 -14.06 3.98 21.67
N SER A 165 -14.77 3.79 20.56
CA SER A 165 -14.65 2.54 19.80
C SER A 165 -13.37 2.46 18.98
N GLY A 166 -12.68 3.58 18.77
CA GLY A 166 -11.56 3.70 17.84
C GLY A 166 -11.92 3.31 16.41
N ILE A 167 -13.19 3.49 16.00
CA ILE A 167 -13.68 3.29 14.64
C ILE A 167 -13.85 4.67 13.99
N PRO A 168 -13.06 5.01 12.96
CA PRO A 168 -13.19 6.29 12.25
C PRO A 168 -14.55 6.49 11.57
N PRO A 169 -14.97 7.75 11.31
CA PRO A 169 -16.11 8.05 10.46
C PRO A 169 -16.02 7.39 9.08
N ILE A 170 -17.18 7.10 8.48
CA ILE A 170 -17.25 6.37 7.20
C ILE A 170 -16.45 7.05 6.07
N THR A 171 -16.43 8.38 6.04
CA THR A 171 -15.62 9.16 5.08
C THR A 171 -14.13 8.82 5.17
N GLN A 172 -13.61 8.69 6.39
CA GLN A 172 -12.20 8.38 6.63
C GLN A 172 -11.87 6.93 6.34
N LEU A 173 -12.80 6.01 6.61
CA LEU A 173 -12.65 4.61 6.23
C LEU A 173 -12.58 4.45 4.70
N LEU A 174 -13.42 5.19 3.96
CA LEU A 174 -13.40 5.19 2.50
C LEU A 174 -12.13 5.85 1.94
N GLU A 175 -11.68 6.98 2.49
CA GLU A 175 -10.41 7.60 2.11
C GLU A 175 -9.21 6.70 2.45
N ALA A 176 -9.23 5.98 3.57
CA ALA A 176 -8.20 4.99 3.91
C ALA A 176 -8.11 3.88 2.86
N ARG A 177 -9.24 3.41 2.32
CA ARG A 177 -9.27 2.46 1.20
C ARG A 177 -8.67 3.08 -0.07
N ARG A 178 -8.97 4.34 -0.37
CA ARG A 178 -8.37 5.05 -1.51
C ARG A 178 -6.85 5.18 -1.40
N TYR A 179 -6.31 5.54 -0.24
CA TYR A 179 -4.86 5.59 -0.02
C TYR A 179 -4.19 4.23 -0.18
N ARG A 180 -4.79 3.16 0.39
CA ARG A 180 -4.29 1.79 0.20
C ARG A 180 -4.33 1.37 -1.26
N PHE A 181 -5.40 1.72 -1.98
CA PHE A 181 -5.51 1.42 -3.41
C PHE A 181 -4.49 2.22 -4.22
N SER A 182 -4.22 3.48 -3.87
CA SER A 182 -3.14 4.27 -4.46
C SER A 182 -1.80 3.57 -4.32
N ALA A 183 -1.43 3.14 -3.11
CA ALA A 183 -0.18 2.40 -2.88
C ALA A 183 -0.13 1.08 -3.67
N ARG A 184 -1.27 0.37 -3.78
CA ARG A 184 -1.38 -0.83 -4.63
C ARG A 184 -1.19 -0.51 -6.11
N LEU A 185 -1.69 0.62 -6.60
CA LEU A 185 -1.48 1.03 -7.99
C LEU A 185 -0.01 1.31 -8.27
N LYS A 186 0.75 1.81 -7.28
CA LYS A 186 2.20 2.05 -7.41
C LYS A 186 3.02 0.76 -7.44
N SER A 187 2.56 -0.30 -6.77
CA SER A 187 3.22 -1.61 -6.79
C SER A 187 2.93 -2.44 -8.04
N LEU A 188 2.25 -1.88 -9.05
CA LEU A 188 1.98 -2.57 -10.29
C LEU A 188 3.09 -2.29 -11.30
N ASP A 189 3.51 -3.36 -11.96
CA ASP A 189 4.35 -3.33 -13.15
C ASP A 189 3.81 -2.35 -14.20
N GLU A 190 4.72 -1.72 -14.95
CA GLU A 190 4.39 -0.71 -15.95
C GLU A 190 3.53 -1.27 -17.10
N ALA A 191 3.71 -2.53 -17.46
CA ALA A 191 2.90 -3.21 -18.47
C ALA A 191 1.46 -3.49 -17.99
N HIS A 192 1.20 -3.44 -16.68
CA HIS A 192 -0.11 -3.74 -16.12
C HIS A 192 -1.21 -2.80 -16.67
N PRO A 193 -2.38 -3.31 -17.10
CA PRO A 193 -3.43 -2.48 -17.72
C PRO A 193 -3.89 -1.28 -16.87
N LEU A 194 -3.95 -1.44 -15.54
CA LEU A 194 -4.26 -0.34 -14.63
C LEU A 194 -3.15 0.71 -14.55
N ALA A 195 -1.87 0.32 -14.63
CA ALA A 195 -0.75 1.27 -14.63
C ALA A 195 -0.86 2.18 -15.86
N LYS A 196 -1.05 1.60 -17.05
CA LYS A 196 -1.29 2.33 -18.31
C LYS A 196 -2.46 3.31 -18.20
N ARG A 197 -3.57 2.90 -17.58
CA ARG A 197 -4.76 3.76 -17.39
C ARG A 197 -4.55 4.89 -16.36
N THR A 198 -3.53 4.81 -15.52
CA THR A 198 -3.19 5.88 -14.55
C THR A 198 -2.28 6.95 -15.13
N LEU A 199 -1.67 6.70 -16.30
CA LEU A 199 -0.80 7.68 -16.95
C LEU A 199 -1.60 8.94 -17.29
N PRO A 200 -0.99 10.14 -17.10
CA PRO A 200 -1.60 11.37 -17.58
C PRO A 200 -1.79 11.30 -19.10
N PRO A 201 -2.81 11.97 -19.65
CA PRO A 201 -2.95 12.05 -21.10
C PRO A 201 -1.69 12.69 -21.69
N ARG A 202 -1.30 12.25 -22.89
CA ARG A 202 -0.14 12.84 -23.57
C ARG A 202 -0.42 14.32 -23.83
N GLN A 203 0.54 15.19 -23.47
CA GLN A 203 0.41 16.59 -23.83
C GLN A 203 0.41 16.69 -25.36
N PRO A 204 -0.58 17.36 -25.97
CA PRO A 204 -0.61 17.54 -27.41
C PRO A 204 0.60 18.38 -27.84
N THR A 205 1.39 17.88 -28.78
CA THR A 205 2.39 18.67 -29.48
C THR A 205 1.68 19.58 -30.47
N TYR A 206 1.71 20.88 -30.23
CA TYR A 206 1.09 21.85 -31.12
C TYR A 206 2.06 22.28 -32.21
N HIS A 207 1.70 22.02 -33.46
CA HIS A 207 2.35 22.60 -34.63
C HIS A 207 1.74 23.96 -34.95
N GLN A 208 2.56 25.02 -34.97
CA GLN A 208 2.10 26.40 -35.16
C GLN A 208 1.36 26.62 -36.50
N LEU A 209 1.65 25.79 -37.51
CA LEU A 209 1.05 25.88 -38.85
C LEU A 209 -0.35 25.25 -38.97
N ILE A 210 -0.82 24.51 -37.96
CA ILE A 210 -2.12 23.83 -37.98
C ILE A 210 -3.10 24.58 -37.06
N LYS A 211 -4.35 24.81 -37.46
CA LYS A 211 -5.33 25.47 -36.57
C LYS A 211 -5.58 24.61 -35.32
N ARG A 212 -5.62 25.23 -34.14
CA ARG A 212 -5.82 24.55 -32.83
C ARG A 212 -7.01 23.59 -32.80
N LYS A 213 -8.12 23.91 -33.49
CA LYS A 213 -9.31 23.04 -33.57
C LYS A 213 -9.05 21.68 -34.23
N TYR A 214 -8.03 21.57 -35.09
CA TYR A 214 -7.62 20.31 -35.73
C TYR A 214 -6.52 19.59 -34.96
N GLN A 215 -5.98 20.21 -33.90
CA GLN A 215 -4.95 19.67 -33.01
C GLN A 215 -5.49 19.40 -31.59
N ALA A 216 -6.80 19.53 -31.39
CA ALA A 216 -7.41 19.26 -30.11
C ALA A 216 -7.13 17.80 -29.73
N PRO A 217 -6.57 17.53 -28.54
CA PRO A 217 -6.18 16.17 -28.17
C PRO A 217 -7.39 15.23 -28.25
N THR A 218 -7.20 14.09 -28.92
CA THR A 218 -8.20 13.01 -28.98
C THR A 218 -8.42 12.39 -27.59
N GLU A 219 -7.43 12.48 -26.71
CA GLU A 219 -7.51 12.01 -25.33
C GLU A 219 -8.22 13.02 -24.41
N SER A 220 -9.26 12.54 -23.72
CA SER A 220 -9.99 13.33 -22.73
C SER A 220 -9.05 13.79 -21.60
N SER A 221 -9.02 15.10 -21.35
CA SER A 221 -8.39 15.71 -20.17
C SER A 221 -9.08 15.36 -18.85
N PHE A 222 -10.17 14.58 -18.89
CA PHE A 222 -10.93 14.19 -17.72
C PHE A 222 -10.12 13.25 -16.81
N ARG A 223 -9.93 13.67 -15.55
CA ARG A 223 -9.25 12.88 -14.53
C ARG A 223 -10.19 11.80 -13.98
N THR A 224 -10.02 10.57 -14.46
CA THR A 224 -10.81 9.42 -14.01
C THR A 224 -10.62 9.15 -12.51
N ARG A 225 -11.57 8.44 -11.86
CA ARG A 225 -11.42 8.03 -10.44
C ARG A 225 -10.12 7.26 -10.20
N LEU A 226 -9.68 6.45 -11.17
CA LEU A 226 -8.44 5.68 -11.11
C LEU A 226 -7.21 6.61 -11.11
N ARG A 227 -7.12 7.56 -12.05
CA ARG A 227 -6.04 8.56 -12.11
C ARG A 227 -5.97 9.38 -10.82
N ARG A 228 -7.11 9.92 -10.38
CA ARG A 228 -7.21 10.70 -9.13
C ARG A 228 -6.82 9.91 -7.88
N THR A 229 -7.01 8.59 -7.90
CA THR A 229 -6.57 7.74 -6.79
C THR A 229 -5.07 7.48 -6.87
N ASN A 230 -4.51 7.26 -8.06
CA ASN A 230 -3.05 7.18 -8.26
C ASN A 230 -2.32 8.48 -7.88
N GLU A 231 -2.97 9.63 -8.08
CA GLU A 231 -2.46 10.97 -7.72
C GLU A 231 -2.45 11.24 -6.19
N LEU A 232 -3.09 10.42 -5.36
CA LEU A 232 -3.10 10.61 -3.90
C LEU A 232 -1.73 10.42 -3.25
N LEU A 233 -0.86 9.63 -3.89
CA LEU A 233 0.50 9.37 -3.45
C LEU A 233 1.47 9.80 -4.55
N ALA A 234 2.63 10.29 -4.13
CA ALA A 234 3.69 10.69 -5.04
C ALA A 234 4.09 9.57 -6.01
N PRO A 235 4.60 9.90 -7.22
CA PRO A 235 5.21 8.92 -8.11
C PRO A 235 6.35 8.17 -7.40
N CYS A 236 6.54 6.91 -7.74
CA CYS A 236 7.70 6.12 -7.35
C CYS A 236 8.11 5.21 -8.51
N PRO A 237 9.34 4.68 -8.49
CA PRO A 237 9.73 3.61 -9.39
C PRO A 237 8.76 2.43 -9.25
N ARG A 238 8.28 1.92 -10.38
CA ARG A 238 7.37 0.77 -10.40
C ARG A 238 8.20 -0.52 -10.41
N PRO A 239 7.89 -1.50 -9.58
CA PRO A 239 8.56 -2.80 -9.64
C PRO A 239 8.17 -3.52 -10.93
N ALA A 240 9.12 -4.21 -11.54
CA ALA A 240 8.87 -5.17 -12.59
C ALA A 240 8.20 -6.43 -12.02
N LEU A 241 7.28 -7.02 -12.79
CA LEU A 241 6.71 -8.31 -12.46
C LEU A 241 7.76 -9.40 -12.67
N MET A 242 8.35 -9.89 -11.58
CA MET A 242 9.35 -10.95 -11.60
C MET A 242 8.75 -12.29 -11.20
N GLN A 243 9.25 -13.37 -11.81
CA GLN A 243 8.95 -14.72 -11.35
C GLN A 243 9.61 -14.92 -9.99
N LYS A 244 8.85 -15.50 -9.03
CA LYS A 244 9.41 -15.83 -7.73
C LYS A 244 10.49 -16.89 -7.88
N CYS A 245 11.67 -16.63 -7.33
CA CYS A 245 12.75 -17.59 -7.26
C CYS A 245 12.52 -18.49 -6.04
N PHE A 246 12.36 -19.80 -6.27
CA PHE A 246 12.26 -20.83 -5.22
C PHE A 246 13.47 -21.77 -5.28
N GLY A 247 14.68 -21.21 -5.42
CA GLY A 247 15.90 -21.98 -5.64
C GLY A 247 16.38 -22.73 -4.39
N LYS A 248 17.10 -23.85 -4.61
CA LYS A 248 17.84 -24.57 -3.56
C LYS A 248 18.87 -23.63 -2.93
N GLY A 249 18.80 -23.43 -1.62
CA GLY A 249 19.65 -22.50 -0.88
C GLY A 249 18.92 -21.28 -0.33
N GLN A 250 17.63 -21.07 -0.62
CA GLN A 250 16.78 -20.14 0.15
C GLN A 250 16.19 -20.77 1.43
N ASP A 251 16.22 -22.10 1.52
CA ASP A 251 15.60 -22.86 2.63
C ASP A 251 16.44 -22.88 3.90
N THR A 252 17.72 -22.49 3.85
CA THR A 252 18.54 -22.37 5.06
C THR A 252 18.19 -21.09 5.80
N PRO A 253 17.61 -21.18 7.01
CA PRO A 253 17.26 -20.01 7.80
C PRO A 253 18.52 -19.16 8.01
N LEU A 254 18.41 -17.87 7.72
CA LEU A 254 19.48 -16.89 7.99
C LEU A 254 19.73 -16.70 9.48
N GLN A 255 18.70 -16.96 10.31
CA GLN A 255 18.77 -16.96 11.75
C GLN A 255 18.35 -18.34 12.27
N THR A 256 19.29 -19.04 12.90
CA THR A 256 19.07 -20.38 13.47
C THR A 256 19.15 -20.39 15.00
N ALA A 257 19.62 -19.31 15.62
CA ALA A 257 19.90 -19.20 17.05
C ALA A 257 19.46 -17.83 17.63
N PRO A 258 19.41 -17.67 18.97
CA PRO A 258 19.27 -16.38 19.64
C PRO A 258 20.37 -15.38 19.23
N LYS A 259 20.15 -14.10 19.54
CA LYS A 259 21.05 -13.02 19.10
C LYS A 259 22.45 -13.15 19.69
N GLU A 260 22.55 -13.43 20.99
CA GLU A 260 23.83 -13.52 21.69
C GLU A 260 24.69 -14.68 21.14
N GLU A 261 24.09 -15.88 21.03
CA GLU A 261 24.75 -17.06 20.47
C GLU A 261 25.15 -16.84 18.99
N SER A 262 24.31 -16.16 18.22
CA SER A 262 24.63 -15.81 16.83
C SER A 262 25.79 -14.84 16.71
N ALA A 263 25.97 -13.94 17.70
CA ALA A 263 27.07 -12.97 17.72
C ALA A 263 28.39 -13.68 18.05
N GLU A 264 28.41 -14.54 19.07
CA GLU A 264 29.57 -15.35 19.43
C GLU A 264 30.00 -16.26 18.26
N ALA A 265 29.05 -16.95 17.63
CA ALA A 265 29.32 -17.80 16.47
C ALA A 265 29.85 -16.99 15.28
N PHE A 266 29.40 -15.74 15.11
CA PHE A 266 29.91 -14.85 14.07
C PHE A 266 31.35 -14.42 14.36
N LEU A 267 31.67 -13.99 15.59
CA LEU A 267 33.03 -13.60 15.97
C LEU A 267 34.01 -14.77 15.83
N GLN A 268 33.62 -15.97 16.26
CA GLN A 268 34.41 -17.19 16.03
C GLN A 268 34.62 -17.47 14.54
N TRP A 269 33.59 -17.27 13.72
CA TRP A 269 33.70 -17.42 12.27
C TRP A 269 34.68 -16.41 11.66
N VAL A 270 34.67 -15.15 12.09
CA VAL A 270 35.61 -14.11 11.63
C VAL A 270 37.07 -14.49 11.90
N GLU A 271 37.37 -15.15 13.02
CA GLU A 271 38.73 -15.65 13.32
C GLU A 271 39.18 -16.76 12.35
N THR A 272 38.23 -17.60 11.94
CA THR A 272 38.50 -18.79 11.09
C THR A 272 38.38 -18.52 9.59
N VAL A 273 37.82 -17.38 9.19
CA VAL A 273 37.60 -17.04 7.78
C VAL A 273 38.95 -16.89 7.04
N ASP A 274 38.95 -17.19 5.74
CA ASP A 274 40.15 -17.03 4.93
C ASP A 274 40.67 -15.59 5.06
N PRO A 275 41.96 -15.37 5.40
CA PRO A 275 42.52 -14.04 5.61
C PRO A 275 42.42 -13.09 4.41
N THR A 276 42.16 -13.61 3.21
CA THR A 276 41.96 -12.82 1.98
C THR A 276 40.51 -12.42 1.74
N THR A 277 39.55 -12.93 2.53
CA THR A 277 38.13 -12.62 2.44
C THR A 277 37.86 -11.18 2.86
N TRP A 278 37.02 -10.47 2.10
CA TRP A 278 36.49 -9.18 2.51
C TRP A 278 35.10 -9.32 3.12
N ILE A 279 34.93 -8.70 4.28
CA ILE A 279 33.66 -8.67 5.01
C ILE A 279 33.10 -7.26 4.88
N VAL A 280 31.97 -7.14 4.18
CA VAL A 280 31.23 -5.91 4.00
C VAL A 280 30.13 -5.87 5.04
N TYR A 281 30.22 -4.98 6.01
CA TYR A 281 29.15 -4.69 6.95
C TYR A 281 28.30 -3.56 6.39
N SER A 282 26.98 -3.71 6.44
CA SER A 282 26.05 -2.65 6.04
C SER A 282 24.89 -2.54 7.00
N ASP A 283 24.45 -1.31 7.23
CA ASP A 283 23.32 -1.00 8.10
C ASP A 283 22.46 0.15 7.53
N GLY A 284 21.19 0.19 7.93
CA GLY A 284 20.22 1.23 7.59
C GLY A 284 19.66 1.93 8.81
N SER A 285 19.61 3.26 8.77
CA SER A 285 19.05 4.08 9.85
C SER A 285 17.84 4.89 9.38
N LEU A 286 16.98 5.26 10.33
CA LEU A 286 15.88 6.20 10.13
C LEU A 286 15.85 7.18 11.31
N SER A 287 16.07 8.45 11.02
CA SER A 287 16.07 9.51 12.05
C SER A 287 14.67 9.77 12.61
N SER A 288 14.60 10.53 13.72
CA SER A 288 13.35 11.02 14.30
C SER A 288 12.52 11.86 13.32
N GLU A 289 13.19 12.55 12.40
CA GLU A 289 12.60 13.40 11.36
C GLU A 289 12.15 12.57 10.14
N GLY A 290 12.44 11.26 10.13
CA GLY A 290 12.10 10.36 9.04
C GLY A 290 13.09 10.38 7.89
N ALA A 291 14.34 10.81 8.11
CA ALA A 291 15.40 10.73 7.12
C ALA A 291 16.03 9.33 7.14
N ALA A 292 15.88 8.59 6.04
CA ALA A 292 16.49 7.28 5.86
C ALA A 292 17.88 7.40 5.25
N SER A 293 18.84 6.66 5.81
CA SER A 293 20.25 6.69 5.39
C SER A 293 20.90 5.33 5.59
N TYR A 294 21.98 5.07 4.86
CA TYR A 294 22.75 3.84 4.93
C TYR A 294 24.21 4.13 5.27
N GLY A 295 24.86 3.12 5.84
CA GLY A 295 26.30 3.08 6.05
C GLY A 295 26.83 1.70 5.69
N PHE A 296 28.07 1.64 5.21
CA PHE A 296 28.79 0.39 5.04
C PHE A 296 30.26 0.55 5.45
N ALA A 297 30.86 -0.55 5.87
CA ALA A 297 32.27 -0.65 6.19
C ALA A 297 32.84 -1.97 5.65
N ILE A 298 33.99 -1.92 5.00
CA ILE A 298 34.68 -3.08 4.44
C ILE A 298 35.89 -3.40 5.31
N HIS A 299 35.94 -4.62 5.79
CA HIS A 299 36.98 -5.12 6.68
C HIS A 299 37.66 -6.34 6.07
N GLN A 300 38.93 -6.51 6.38
CA GLN A 300 39.69 -7.74 6.19
C GLN A 300 40.21 -8.17 7.56
N LYS A 301 39.54 -9.16 8.17
CA LYS A 301 39.67 -9.45 9.61
C LYS A 301 39.45 -8.18 10.44
N ASP A 302 40.41 -7.79 11.27
CA ASP A 302 40.33 -6.60 12.13
C ASP A 302 40.72 -5.30 11.40
N LEU A 303 41.19 -5.39 10.15
CA LEU A 303 41.64 -4.22 9.39
C LEU A 303 40.47 -3.60 8.61
N SER A 304 40.05 -2.40 9.01
CA SER A 304 39.15 -1.56 8.23
C SER A 304 39.86 -1.08 6.95
N ILE A 305 39.31 -1.44 5.78
CA ILE A 305 39.87 -1.09 4.47
C ILE A 305 39.29 0.24 3.98
N CYS A 306 37.97 0.33 3.92
CA CYS A 306 37.26 1.53 3.51
C CYS A 306 35.82 1.49 4.03
N ASP A 307 35.18 2.65 3.98
CA ASP A 307 33.81 2.82 4.40
C ASP A 307 33.11 3.88 3.55
N GLY A 308 31.80 3.94 3.68
CA GLY A 308 30.98 4.92 2.97
C GLY A 308 29.57 4.99 3.55
N SER A 309 28.89 6.07 3.22
CA SER A 309 27.53 6.30 3.69
C SER A 309 26.78 7.26 2.76
N GLY A 310 25.47 7.28 2.88
CA GLY A 310 24.62 8.15 2.08
C GLY A 310 23.22 8.27 2.63
N ARG A 311 22.52 9.32 2.19
CA ARG A 311 21.12 9.55 2.51
C ARG A 311 20.25 9.16 1.32
N LEU A 312 19.11 8.51 1.60
CA LEU A 312 18.10 8.23 0.59
C LEU A 312 17.10 9.39 0.48
N GLY A 313 16.32 9.37 -0.60
CA GLY A 313 15.04 10.09 -0.62
C GLY A 313 14.05 9.53 0.42
N PRO A 314 12.75 9.84 0.28
CA PRO A 314 11.74 9.35 1.23
C PRO A 314 11.63 7.82 1.18
N ALA A 315 12.25 7.16 2.15
CA ALA A 315 12.42 5.71 2.20
C ALA A 315 12.20 5.17 3.63
N GLU A 316 12.14 3.85 3.79
CA GLU A 316 12.16 3.20 5.10
C GLU A 316 13.51 2.54 5.36
N VAL A 317 13.79 2.19 6.63
CA VAL A 317 15.02 1.46 7.05
C VAL A 317 15.31 0.29 6.12
N PHE A 318 14.30 -0.54 5.83
CA PHE A 318 14.43 -1.69 4.93
C PHE A 318 15.02 -1.34 3.54
N ASP A 319 14.67 -0.19 2.99
CA ASP A 319 15.21 0.25 1.70
C ASP A 319 16.67 0.72 1.85
N ALA A 320 16.99 1.40 2.95
CA ALA A 320 18.34 1.87 3.25
C ALA A 320 19.31 0.72 3.49
N GLU A 321 18.88 -0.33 4.19
CA GLU A 321 19.62 -1.59 4.40
C GLU A 321 20.05 -2.22 3.07
N ALA A 322 19.10 -2.36 2.15
CA ALA A 322 19.36 -2.92 0.83
C ALA A 322 20.33 -2.03 0.03
N THR A 323 20.17 -0.71 0.11
CA THR A 323 21.09 0.23 -0.55
C THR A 323 22.48 0.18 0.07
N GLY A 324 22.61 0.08 1.39
CA GLY A 324 23.89 -0.07 2.08
C GLY A 324 24.63 -1.34 1.64
N ALA A 325 23.94 -2.48 1.55
CA ALA A 325 24.51 -3.71 1.03
C ALA A 325 24.98 -3.58 -0.43
N LEU A 326 24.20 -2.94 -1.29
CA LEU A 326 24.56 -2.71 -2.69
C LEU A 326 25.80 -1.82 -2.82
N GLU A 327 25.80 -0.68 -2.13
CA GLU A 327 26.90 0.28 -2.22
C GLU A 327 28.17 -0.28 -1.57
N GLY A 328 28.05 -1.06 -0.49
CA GLY A 328 29.16 -1.80 0.09
C GLY A 328 29.73 -2.87 -0.85
N LEU A 329 28.87 -3.63 -1.54
CA LEU A 329 29.33 -4.60 -2.54
C LEU A 329 30.02 -3.91 -3.72
N LYS A 330 29.46 -2.81 -4.24
CA LYS A 330 30.10 -2.00 -5.30
C LYS A 330 31.47 -1.48 -4.86
N ALA A 331 31.58 -0.96 -3.65
CA ALA A 331 32.84 -0.51 -3.09
C ALA A 331 33.85 -1.65 -3.00
N ALA A 332 33.44 -2.84 -2.54
CA ALA A 332 34.30 -4.03 -2.50
C ALA A 332 34.77 -4.44 -3.90
N LEU A 333 33.88 -4.47 -4.89
CA LEU A 333 34.22 -4.87 -6.25
C LEU A 333 35.18 -3.88 -6.94
N ASN A 334 35.13 -2.60 -6.57
CA ASN A 334 36.03 -1.56 -7.06
C ASN A 334 37.43 -1.59 -6.43
N LEU A 335 37.65 -2.36 -5.37
CA LEU A 335 38.98 -2.50 -4.76
C LEU A 335 39.91 -3.38 -5.62
N PRO A 336 41.23 -3.09 -5.66
CA PRO A 336 42.19 -3.87 -6.44
C PRO A 336 42.24 -5.35 -6.01
N GLY A 337 42.11 -6.25 -6.99
CA GLY A 337 42.16 -7.70 -6.76
C GLY A 337 40.88 -8.29 -6.17
N SER A 338 39.74 -7.61 -6.32
CA SER A 338 38.41 -8.11 -5.92
C SER A 338 38.03 -9.45 -6.59
N ALA A 339 38.44 -9.65 -7.84
CA ALA A 339 38.14 -10.87 -8.60
C ALA A 339 38.78 -12.15 -8.05
N ALA A 340 39.82 -12.03 -7.21
CA ALA A 340 40.52 -13.16 -6.62
C ALA A 340 40.13 -13.42 -5.15
N ARG A 341 39.12 -12.72 -4.63
CA ARG A 341 38.74 -12.75 -3.21
C ARG A 341 37.28 -13.10 -3.04
N ASP A 342 36.98 -13.81 -1.97
CA ASP A 342 35.62 -14.01 -1.48
C ASP A 342 35.11 -12.72 -0.83
N ILE A 343 33.83 -12.40 -1.04
CA ILE A 343 33.16 -11.24 -0.44
C ILE A 343 31.97 -11.74 0.37
N VAL A 344 31.92 -11.38 1.65
CA VAL A 344 30.78 -11.69 2.53
C VAL A 344 30.10 -10.40 2.93
N VAL A 345 28.85 -10.22 2.51
CA VAL A 345 28.02 -9.06 2.85
C VAL A 345 27.15 -9.40 4.07
N CYS A 346 27.36 -8.67 5.16
CA CYS A 346 26.72 -8.83 6.46
C CYS A 346 25.69 -7.71 6.69
N LEU A 347 24.46 -8.10 7.03
CA LEU A 347 23.37 -7.19 7.40
C LEU A 347 22.66 -7.69 8.66
N ASP A 348 22.10 -6.77 9.45
CA ASP A 348 21.29 -7.14 10.61
C ASP A 348 19.78 -7.21 10.36
N ASN A 349 19.35 -6.77 9.18
CA ASN A 349 17.97 -6.87 8.74
C ASN A 349 17.69 -8.18 8.00
N LEU A 350 17.09 -9.13 8.72
CA LEU A 350 16.73 -10.44 8.19
C LEU A 350 15.87 -10.38 6.92
N ALA A 351 14.94 -9.43 6.84
CA ALA A 351 14.06 -9.29 5.68
C ALA A 351 14.85 -8.81 4.44
N ALA A 352 15.76 -7.85 4.62
CA ALA A 352 16.61 -7.36 3.53
C ALA A 352 17.58 -8.46 3.06
N ALA A 353 18.27 -9.12 3.98
CA ALA A 353 19.16 -10.24 3.67
C ALA A 353 18.45 -11.40 2.94
N THR A 354 17.21 -11.72 3.35
CA THR A 354 16.38 -12.71 2.64
C THR A 354 16.07 -12.30 1.21
N CYS A 355 15.76 -11.02 0.97
CA CYS A 355 15.50 -10.50 -0.37
C CYS A 355 16.76 -10.49 -1.24
N LEU A 356 17.94 -10.18 -0.68
CA LEU A 356 19.22 -10.20 -1.40
C LEU A 356 19.58 -11.63 -1.86
N ARG A 357 19.39 -12.64 -1.01
CA ARG A 357 19.60 -14.06 -1.38
C ARG A 357 18.50 -14.62 -2.28
N GLY A 358 17.32 -13.99 -2.28
CA GLY A 358 16.09 -14.62 -2.71
C GLY A 358 15.28 -13.84 -3.72
N THR A 359 13.96 -13.82 -3.53
CA THR A 359 13.08 -13.03 -4.39
C THR A 359 13.18 -11.55 -4.00
N PRO A 360 13.51 -10.64 -4.94
CA PRO A 360 13.55 -9.20 -4.68
C PRO A 360 12.22 -8.65 -4.14
N SER A 361 12.30 -7.67 -3.24
CA SER A 361 11.14 -6.92 -2.76
C SER A 361 10.60 -5.98 -3.85
N ASP A 362 9.29 -5.71 -3.83
CA ASP A 362 8.69 -4.66 -4.68
C ASP A 362 9.28 -3.26 -4.37
N SER A 363 9.69 -3.03 -3.12
CA SER A 363 10.29 -1.76 -2.70
C SER A 363 11.80 -1.80 -2.96
N SER A 364 12.33 -0.75 -3.58
CA SER A 364 13.73 -0.69 -4.01
C SER A 364 14.15 -1.90 -4.84
N GLN A 365 13.24 -2.47 -5.65
CA GLN A 365 13.50 -3.70 -6.41
C GLN A 365 14.76 -3.63 -7.28
N ALA A 366 15.01 -2.46 -7.90
CA ALA A 366 16.21 -2.24 -8.70
C ALA A 366 17.50 -2.47 -7.89
N VAL A 367 17.53 -2.07 -6.62
CA VAL A 367 18.68 -2.26 -5.72
C VAL A 367 18.94 -3.74 -5.49
N PHE A 368 17.90 -4.52 -5.19
CA PHE A 368 18.03 -5.98 -5.00
C PHE A 368 18.46 -6.69 -6.28
N VAL A 369 17.87 -6.34 -7.42
CA VAL A 369 18.20 -6.93 -8.71
C VAL A 369 19.64 -6.61 -9.11
N GLU A 370 20.08 -5.37 -8.91
CA GLU A 370 21.45 -4.95 -9.18
C GLU A 370 22.44 -5.67 -8.27
N PHE A 371 22.15 -5.76 -6.97
CA PHE A 371 22.96 -6.53 -6.02
C PHE A 371 23.12 -7.99 -6.47
N GLN A 372 22.01 -8.64 -6.82
CA GLN A 372 22.02 -10.04 -7.25
C GLN A 372 22.80 -10.24 -8.55
N ALA A 373 22.69 -9.29 -9.49
CA ALA A 373 23.44 -9.33 -10.73
C ALA A 373 24.96 -9.19 -10.48
N LEU A 374 25.37 -8.28 -9.58
CA LEU A 374 26.77 -8.09 -9.19
C LEU A 374 27.32 -9.29 -8.41
N ALA A 375 26.55 -9.83 -7.47
CA ALA A 375 26.94 -11.02 -6.72
C ALA A 375 27.10 -12.24 -7.64
N ALA A 376 26.19 -12.41 -8.60
CA ALA A 376 26.25 -13.49 -9.58
C ALA A 376 27.41 -13.32 -10.58
N SER A 377 27.73 -12.09 -11.00
CA SER A 377 28.86 -11.83 -11.91
C SER A 377 30.21 -12.01 -11.24
N HIS A 378 30.32 -11.70 -9.94
CA HIS A 378 31.51 -11.97 -9.14
C HIS A 378 31.68 -13.47 -8.85
N GLY A 379 30.59 -14.19 -8.58
CA GLY A 379 30.58 -15.65 -8.40
C GLY A 379 31.05 -16.15 -7.03
N ALA A 380 31.71 -15.29 -6.24
CA ALA A 380 32.24 -15.58 -4.91
C ALA A 380 31.71 -14.60 -3.83
N THR A 381 30.48 -14.13 -4.01
CA THR A 381 29.79 -13.25 -3.06
C THR A 381 28.75 -14.02 -2.25
N GLN A 382 28.80 -13.90 -0.92
CA GLN A 382 27.84 -14.50 0.01
C GLN A 382 27.13 -13.43 0.83
N VAL A 383 25.87 -13.68 1.18
CA VAL A 383 25.10 -12.82 2.09
C VAL A 383 24.89 -13.53 3.41
N ARG A 384 25.25 -12.88 4.50
CA ARG A 384 25.11 -13.40 5.86
C ARG A 384 24.28 -12.43 6.71
N TRP A 385 23.40 -12.99 7.54
CA TRP A 385 22.73 -12.21 8.57
C TRP A 385 23.59 -12.20 9.83
N ILE A 386 23.65 -11.05 10.49
CA ILE A 386 24.31 -10.87 11.79
C ILE A 386 23.34 -10.24 12.79
N PRO A 387 23.46 -10.51 14.09
CA PRO A 387 22.59 -9.88 15.08
C PRO A 387 22.98 -8.41 15.30
N GLY A 388 22.03 -7.49 15.09
CA GLY A 388 22.22 -6.08 15.40
C GLY A 388 22.32 -5.79 16.91
N HIS A 389 23.09 -4.76 17.26
CA HIS A 389 23.40 -4.29 18.63
C HIS A 389 24.09 -5.35 19.51
N THR A 390 25.13 -6.00 18.98
CA THR A 390 25.89 -7.06 19.68
C THR A 390 27.40 -6.81 19.70
N ASP A 391 27.81 -5.54 19.64
CA ASP A 391 29.22 -5.10 19.72
C ASP A 391 30.14 -5.69 18.64
N ILE A 392 29.60 -6.14 17.51
CA ILE A 392 30.39 -6.55 16.34
C ILE A 392 31.02 -5.28 15.72
N PRO A 393 32.36 -5.12 15.75
CA PRO A 393 33.01 -3.83 15.45
C PRO A 393 32.64 -3.25 14.09
N GLY A 394 32.63 -4.08 13.04
CA GLY A 394 32.29 -3.65 11.69
C GLY A 394 30.82 -3.25 11.53
N ASN A 395 29.90 -3.93 12.22
CA ASN A 395 28.48 -3.58 12.22
C ASN A 395 28.23 -2.26 12.96
N GLU A 396 28.86 -2.09 14.12
CA GLU A 396 28.77 -0.84 14.90
C GLU A 396 29.37 0.35 14.13
N GLN A 397 30.39 0.12 13.29
CA GLN A 397 30.90 1.15 12.39
C GLN A 397 29.87 1.51 11.31
N ALA A 398 29.25 0.51 10.66
CA ALA A 398 28.21 0.74 9.65
C ALA A 398 26.99 1.48 10.24
N ASP A 399 26.55 1.13 11.45
CA ASP A 399 25.45 1.80 12.17
C ASP A 399 25.76 3.26 12.50
N LYS A 400 26.98 3.55 12.99
CA LYS A 400 27.44 4.92 13.24
C LYS A 400 27.45 5.75 11.96
N LEU A 401 27.93 5.17 10.86
CA LEU A 401 27.95 5.82 9.55
C LEU A 401 26.55 6.08 9.02
N ALA A 402 25.63 5.11 9.14
CA ALA A 402 24.24 5.26 8.74
C ALA A 402 23.55 6.38 9.52
N LYS A 403 23.74 6.43 10.84
CA LYS A 403 23.21 7.49 11.71
C LYS A 403 23.81 8.86 11.39
N ALA A 404 25.11 8.95 11.14
CA ALA A 404 25.74 10.22 10.77
C ALA A 404 25.18 10.75 9.43
N ALA A 405 24.96 9.84 8.47
CA ALA A 405 24.47 10.17 7.13
C ALA A 405 23.04 10.71 7.10
N SER A 406 22.22 10.55 8.14
CA SER A 406 20.86 11.11 8.16
C SER A 406 20.87 12.65 8.11
N SER A 407 21.97 13.27 8.52
CA SER A 407 22.18 14.72 8.50
C SER A 407 22.60 15.25 7.13
N LEU A 408 22.94 14.38 6.18
CA LEU A 408 23.29 14.79 4.81
C LEU A 408 22.07 15.38 4.09
N PRO A 409 22.27 16.23 3.07
CA PRO A 409 21.17 16.70 2.23
C PRO A 409 20.49 15.52 1.51
N GLU A 410 19.17 15.63 1.34
CA GLU A 410 18.42 14.66 0.54
C GLU A 410 18.90 14.72 -0.93
N PRO A 411 19.11 13.58 -1.61
CA PRO A 411 19.53 13.59 -3.00
C PRO A 411 18.53 14.32 -3.89
N GLU A 412 19.03 15.18 -4.78
CA GLU A 412 18.18 15.98 -5.67
C GLU A 412 17.36 15.08 -6.61
N GLY A 413 16.05 15.32 -6.69
CA GLY A 413 15.14 14.55 -7.55
C GLY A 413 14.81 13.14 -7.05
N ALA A 414 15.19 12.79 -5.82
CA ALA A 414 14.90 11.47 -5.26
C ALA A 414 13.38 11.19 -5.20
N GLN A 415 12.98 10.03 -5.72
CA GLN A 415 11.60 9.58 -5.62
C GLN A 415 11.38 8.75 -4.36
N PRO A 416 10.19 8.80 -3.74
CA PRO A 416 9.88 7.97 -2.60
C PRO A 416 9.90 6.48 -2.94
N THR A 417 10.28 5.64 -1.99
CA THR A 417 10.19 4.19 -2.14
C THR A 417 8.75 3.70 -1.94
N LEU A 418 8.47 2.48 -2.42
CA LEU A 418 7.14 1.89 -2.27
C LEU A 418 6.82 1.58 -0.80
N ALA A 419 7.81 1.17 0.01
CA ALA A 419 7.64 0.96 1.44
C ALA A 419 7.24 2.26 2.16
N TYR A 420 7.91 3.37 1.85
CA TYR A 420 7.55 4.69 2.35
C TYR A 420 6.11 5.07 1.96
N LEU A 421 5.72 4.91 0.69
CA LEU A 421 4.36 5.20 0.24
C LEU A 421 3.31 4.32 0.96
N ARG A 422 3.62 3.04 1.23
CA ARG A 422 2.74 2.14 2.00
C ARG A 422 2.60 2.62 3.45
N LYS A 423 3.65 3.16 4.09
CA LYS A 423 3.56 3.80 5.41
C LYS A 423 2.71 5.06 5.36
N VAL A 424 2.95 5.96 4.42
CA VAL A 424 2.14 7.18 4.24
C VAL A 424 0.66 6.83 4.07
N ALA A 425 0.34 5.82 3.26
CA ALA A 425 -1.03 5.34 3.07
C ALA A 425 -1.70 4.82 4.35
N ARG A 426 -0.91 4.30 5.31
CA ARG A 426 -1.39 3.87 6.64
C ARG A 426 -1.47 5.02 7.63
N GLN A 427 -0.62 6.03 7.48
CA GLN A 427 -0.51 7.16 8.41
C GLN A 427 -1.54 8.26 8.14
N LYS A 428 -1.76 8.63 6.87
CA LYS A 428 -2.72 9.69 6.48
C LYS A 428 -4.12 9.51 7.08
N PRO A 429 -4.70 8.29 7.13
CA PRO A 429 -6.00 8.09 7.78
C PRO A 429 -5.97 8.28 9.30
N LYS A 430 -4.86 7.97 9.98
CA LYS A 430 -4.72 8.19 11.43
C LYS A 430 -4.71 9.68 11.75
N GLU A 431 -3.88 10.43 11.02
CA GLU A 431 -3.82 11.90 11.13
C GLU A 431 -5.18 12.55 10.80
N ALA A 432 -5.89 12.02 9.81
CA ALA A 432 -7.23 12.50 9.47
C ALA A 432 -8.23 12.26 10.59
N PHE A 433 -8.15 11.12 11.28
CA PHE A 433 -9.00 10.81 12.43
C PHE A 433 -8.71 11.71 13.63
N GLU A 434 -7.43 11.94 13.93
CA GLU A 434 -7.00 12.88 14.98
C GLU A 434 -7.49 14.31 14.68
N ARG A 435 -7.31 14.80 13.45
CA ARG A 435 -7.81 16.12 13.02
C ARG A 435 -9.33 16.22 13.05
N TRP A 436 -10.04 15.15 12.71
CA TRP A 436 -11.50 15.16 12.81
C TRP A 436 -11.95 15.24 14.27
N TRP A 437 -11.28 14.55 15.17
CA TRP A 437 -11.61 14.58 16.60
C TRP A 437 -11.43 15.98 17.20
N THR A 438 -10.36 16.70 16.86
CA THR A 438 -10.17 18.08 17.35
C THR A 438 -11.32 19.02 16.95
N THR A 439 -11.94 18.78 15.80
CA THR A 439 -13.11 19.55 15.33
C THR A 439 -14.46 19.04 15.84
N SER A 440 -14.56 17.76 16.19
CA SER A 440 -15.83 17.09 16.51
C SER A 440 -16.01 16.78 17.99
N VAL A 441 -15.01 17.08 18.82
CA VAL A 441 -15.03 16.82 20.26
C VAL A 441 -16.13 17.64 20.97
N PRO A 442 -17.04 17.00 21.71
CA PRO A 442 -18.03 17.72 22.52
C PRO A 442 -17.36 18.53 23.64
N GLU A 443 -17.99 19.64 24.04
CA GLU A 443 -17.44 20.57 25.05
C GLU A 443 -17.03 19.88 26.36
N GLN A 444 -17.85 18.92 26.82
CA GLN A 444 -17.60 18.13 28.02
C GLN A 444 -16.31 17.29 27.92
N TYR A 445 -15.94 16.84 26.73
CA TYR A 445 -14.75 16.02 26.48
C TYR A 445 -13.48 16.85 26.26
N LYS A 446 -13.59 18.14 25.94
CA LYS A 446 -12.42 19.01 25.73
C LYS A 446 -11.54 19.09 26.97
N ARG A 447 -12.15 19.11 28.16
CA ARG A 447 -11.46 19.18 29.45
C ARG A 447 -10.60 17.94 29.75
N LEU A 448 -10.90 16.80 29.12
CA LEU A 448 -10.18 15.54 29.34
C LEU A 448 -8.90 15.42 28.50
N ASN A 449 -8.67 16.34 27.56
CA ASN A 449 -7.50 16.36 26.66
C ASN A 449 -7.19 15.00 26.00
N LEU A 450 -8.23 14.25 25.67
CA LEU A 450 -8.10 12.91 25.12
C LEU A 450 -7.80 12.98 23.63
N LYS A 451 -6.78 12.23 23.17
CA LYS A 451 -6.52 12.03 21.75
C LYS A 451 -7.40 10.91 21.18
N ALA A 452 -7.76 11.03 19.90
CA ALA A 452 -8.40 9.94 19.18
C ALA A 452 -7.37 8.90 18.79
N THR A 453 -7.69 7.61 18.96
CA THR A 453 -6.78 6.54 18.54
C THR A 453 -7.52 5.46 17.75
N ILE A 454 -6.83 4.89 16.77
CA ILE A 454 -7.28 3.73 15.98
C ILE A 454 -6.85 2.43 16.66
N ARG A 455 -6.39 2.48 17.93
CA ARG A 455 -6.15 1.32 18.80
C ARG A 455 -7.37 1.10 19.69
N CYS A 456 -7.52 -0.10 20.26
CA CYS A 456 -8.54 -0.27 21.28
C CYS A 456 -8.06 0.55 22.49
N PRO A 457 -8.90 1.40 23.10
CA PRO A 457 -8.59 1.89 24.42
C PRO A 457 -8.42 0.70 25.37
N PRO A 458 -7.52 0.80 26.36
CA PRO A 458 -7.30 -0.25 27.36
C PRO A 458 -8.59 -0.62 28.09
#